data_AF-A0A485C5N1-F1
#
_entry.id   AF-A0A485C5N1-F1
#
_cell.length_a   1.000
_cell.length_b   1.000
_cell.length_c   1.000
_cell.angle_alpha   90.00
_cell.angle_beta   90.00
_cell.angle_gamma   90.00
#
_symmetry.space_group_name_H-M   'P 1'
#
loop_
_entity.id
_entity.type
_entity.pdbx_description
1 polymer ?
#
loop_
_entity_poly.entity_id
_entity_poly.type
_entity_poly.pdbx_seq_one_letter_code
_entity_poly.pdbx_strand_id
1 'polypeptide(L)'
;MWGGYFRYRMIYFSDKCNKSLSPLVIAGDLIGFATLTTGVVLSFRQKTLTGKLAGLAATGAVRSLQAEVLDRITGEPVPELPGGEQQRAFTREPGVVVAQRKALVAEQQLARAQAAIPASWLEDVLTATA
;
A
#
# COMPACT_ATOMS: atom_id res chain seq x y z
N MET A 1 18.39 -7.26 -17.80
CA MET A 1 18.07 -6.43 -16.63
C MET A 1 19.38 -5.99 -15.98
N TRP A 2 19.64 -4.69 -15.85
CA TRP A 2 20.89 -4.17 -15.28
C TRP A 2 20.89 -4.34 -13.75
N GLY A 3 22.06 -4.63 -13.15
CA GLY A 3 22.22 -4.84 -11.71
C GLY A 3 22.12 -3.56 -10.87
N GLY A 4 22.41 -3.65 -9.57
CA GLY A 4 22.40 -2.51 -8.64
C GLY A 4 23.40 -1.40 -9.00
N TYR A 5 24.49 -1.74 -9.69
CA TYR A 5 25.55 -0.81 -10.09
C TYR A 5 25.05 0.42 -10.86
N PHE A 6 24.02 0.23 -11.71
CA PHE A 6 23.46 1.30 -12.54
C PHE A 6 22.33 2.08 -11.86
N ARG A 7 22.07 1.83 -10.57
CA ARG A 7 21.03 2.51 -9.81
C ARG A 7 21.66 3.26 -8.65
N TYR A 8 21.35 4.56 -8.55
CA TYR A 8 21.68 5.30 -7.33
C TYR A 8 21.16 4.59 -6.08
N ARG A 9 21.91 4.65 -4.99
CA ARG A 9 21.48 4.10 -3.70
C ARG A 9 20.21 4.81 -3.23
N MET A 10 19.27 4.07 -2.67
CA MET A 10 18.12 4.62 -1.97
C MET A 10 18.60 5.10 -0.58
N ILE A 11 18.38 6.38 -0.28
CA ILE A 11 18.81 7.01 0.97
C ILE A 11 17.58 7.65 1.59
N TYR A 12 17.38 7.38 2.88
CA TYR A 12 16.30 7.94 3.68
C TYR A 12 16.83 9.06 4.57
N PHE A 13 16.08 10.16 4.61
CA PHE A 13 16.32 11.32 5.46
C PHE A 13 15.08 11.51 6.31
N SER A 14 15.01 10.80 7.44
CA SER A 14 13.80 10.72 8.26
C SER A 14 12.58 10.26 7.43
N ASP A 15 11.64 11.17 7.17
CA ASP A 15 10.42 10.96 6.43
C ASP A 15 10.58 11.05 4.91
N LYS A 16 11.73 11.56 4.45
CA LYS A 16 12.02 11.80 3.02
C LYS A 16 12.94 10.74 2.43
N CYS A 17 12.91 10.63 1.11
CA CYS A 17 13.82 9.79 0.34
C CYS A 17 14.38 10.54 -0.86
N ASN A 18 15.65 10.27 -1.21
CA ASN A 18 16.26 10.81 -2.42
C ASN A 18 15.58 10.33 -3.71
N LYS A 19 14.79 9.26 -3.64
CA LYS A 19 14.04 8.69 -4.75
C LYS A 19 12.54 8.80 -4.50
N SER A 20 11.80 8.91 -5.59
CA SER A 20 10.35 8.78 -5.55
C SER A 20 9.97 7.31 -5.40
N LEU A 21 9.19 6.97 -4.38
CA LEU A 21 8.76 5.60 -4.06
C LEU A 21 7.24 5.52 -4.08
N SER A 22 6.72 4.39 -4.54
CA SER A 22 5.30 4.04 -4.46
C SER A 22 5.11 3.04 -3.30
N PRO A 23 4.20 3.31 -2.35
CA PRO A 23 3.93 2.38 -1.26
C PRO A 23 3.13 1.17 -1.78
N LEU A 24 3.59 -0.03 -1.49
CA LEU A 24 2.92 -1.28 -1.92
C LEU A 24 2.28 -2.02 -0.75
N VAL A 25 3.03 -2.16 0.35
CA VAL A 25 2.60 -2.83 1.58
C VAL A 25 3.02 -1.99 2.77
N ILE A 26 2.09 -1.71 3.70
CA ILE A 26 2.38 -1.01 4.94
C ILE A 26 1.68 -1.73 6.09
N ALA A 27 2.42 -2.05 7.15
CA ALA A 27 1.89 -2.74 8.34
C ALA A 27 1.19 -4.09 8.04
N GLY A 28 1.59 -4.77 6.96
CA GLY A 28 0.97 -6.03 6.52
C GLY A 28 -0.22 -5.85 5.57
N ASP A 29 -0.72 -4.62 5.40
CA ASP A 29 -1.82 -4.32 4.49
C ASP A 29 -1.30 -3.97 3.08
N LEU A 30 -1.99 -4.48 2.07
CA LEU A 30 -1.80 -4.06 0.69
C LEU A 30 -2.44 -2.69 0.47
N ILE A 31 -1.67 -1.76 -0.10
CA ILE A 31 -2.16 -0.42 -0.37
C ILE A 31 -3.00 -0.44 -1.64
N GLY A 32 -4.25 -0.03 -1.52
CA GLY A 32 -5.18 0.07 -2.64
C GLY A 32 -5.87 -1.23 -3.06
N PHE A 33 -5.70 -2.33 -2.33
CA PHE A 33 -6.39 -3.60 -2.62
C PHE A 33 -7.15 -4.10 -1.40
N ALA A 34 -8.20 -4.89 -1.64
CA ALA A 34 -8.84 -5.62 -0.57
C ALA A 34 -7.85 -6.66 0.01
N THR A 35 -7.51 -6.56 1.30
CA THR A 35 -6.58 -7.51 1.92
C THR A 35 -7.20 -8.91 1.94
N LEU A 36 -6.64 -9.83 1.14
CA LEU A 36 -7.02 -11.25 1.12
C LEU A 36 -5.86 -12.10 1.63
N THR A 37 -6.14 -12.80 2.74
CA THR A 37 -5.54 -14.06 3.20
C THR A 37 -3.99 -14.17 3.23
N THR A 38 -3.50 -15.37 3.56
CA THR A 38 -2.16 -15.70 4.09
C THR A 38 -0.99 -15.41 3.15
N GLY A 39 -1.22 -14.91 1.93
CA GLY A 39 -0.17 -14.49 1.01
C GLY A 39 -0.69 -14.03 -0.35
N VAL A 40 0.06 -13.12 -0.98
CA VAL A 40 -0.29 -12.48 -2.25
C VAL A 40 0.89 -12.44 -3.20
N VAL A 41 0.61 -12.39 -4.50
CA VAL A 41 1.62 -12.21 -5.56
C VAL A 41 1.44 -10.82 -6.18
N LEU A 42 2.51 -10.02 -6.15
CA LEU A 42 2.54 -8.71 -6.82
C LEU A 42 3.09 -8.88 -8.24
N SER A 43 2.22 -8.65 -9.22
CA SER A 43 2.58 -8.58 -10.64
C SER A 43 2.70 -7.13 -11.06
N PHE A 44 3.79 -6.77 -11.74
CA PHE A 44 4.01 -5.42 -12.24
C PHE A 44 4.01 -5.42 -13.76
N ARG A 45 3.09 -4.65 -14.35
CA ARG A 45 3.06 -4.43 -15.79
C ARG A 45 3.49 -3.00 -16.10
N GLN A 46 4.48 -2.85 -16.98
CA GLN A 46 4.82 -1.55 -17.55
C GLN A 46 3.92 -1.31 -18.75
N LYS A 47 3.00 -0.35 -18.65
CA LYS A 47 2.28 0.13 -19.82
C LYS A 47 3.16 1.18 -20.51
N THR A 48 3.50 0.89 -21.76
CA THR A 48 4.04 1.93 -22.65
C THR A 48 2.83 2.66 -23.22
N LEU A 49 2.71 3.95 -22.95
CA LEU A 49 1.69 4.79 -23.59
C LEU A 49 2.13 5.06 -25.04
N THR A 50 2.06 4.03 -25.88
CA THR A 50 2.31 4.14 -27.31
C THR A 50 1.02 4.59 -27.98
N GLY A 51 0.69 5.88 -27.88
CA GLY A 51 -0.57 6.38 -28.42
C GLY A 51 -0.68 7.90 -28.56
N LYS A 52 -0.54 8.38 -29.81
CA LYS A 52 -1.12 9.63 -30.35
C LYS A 52 -0.63 11.00 -29.84
N LEU A 53 0.60 11.13 -29.34
CA LEU A 53 1.29 12.43 -29.25
C LEU A 53 2.58 12.45 -30.10
N ALA A 54 2.51 11.89 -31.30
CA ALA A 54 3.58 11.93 -32.30
C ALA A 54 3.82 13.34 -32.91
N GLY A 55 3.29 14.40 -32.30
CA GLY A 55 3.28 15.74 -32.90
C GLY A 55 3.84 16.87 -32.03
N LEU A 56 4.13 16.65 -30.74
CA LEU A 56 4.61 17.72 -29.87
C LEU A 56 5.77 17.23 -29.01
N ALA A 57 6.97 17.62 -29.42
CA ALA A 57 8.19 17.77 -28.65
C ALA A 57 8.10 17.40 -27.16
N ALA A 58 8.29 16.12 -26.82
CA ALA A 58 8.63 15.69 -25.47
C ALA A 58 9.33 14.34 -25.53
N THR A 59 10.66 14.37 -25.51
CA THR A 59 11.50 13.26 -25.08
C THR A 59 11.07 12.80 -23.69
N GLY A 60 10.28 11.74 -23.61
CA GLY A 60 9.88 11.14 -22.34
C GLY A 60 8.69 10.21 -22.51
N ALA A 61 8.94 8.94 -22.83
CA ALA A 61 7.92 7.93 -22.70
C ALA A 61 7.48 7.88 -21.23
N VAL A 62 6.29 8.40 -20.93
CA VAL A 62 5.66 8.26 -19.60
C VAL A 62 5.29 6.79 -19.46
N ARG A 63 6.16 6.04 -18.78
CA ARG A 63 5.90 4.65 -18.41
C ARG A 63 5.08 4.66 -17.12
N SER A 64 3.83 4.19 -17.17
CA SER A 64 3.07 3.93 -15.96
C SER A 64 3.33 2.50 -15.50
N LEU A 65 3.58 2.34 -14.19
CA LEU A 65 3.73 1.04 -13.55
C LEU A 65 2.38 0.66 -12.97
N GLN A 66 1.71 -0.31 -13.59
CA GLN A 66 0.48 -0.86 -13.05
C GLN A 66 0.82 -2.07 -12.19
N ALA A 67 0.48 -2.02 -10.90
CA ALA A 67 0.60 -3.16 -10.01
C ALA A 67 -0.74 -3.90 -9.96
N GLU A 68 -0.69 -5.18 -10.28
CA GLU A 68 -1.77 -6.16 -10.24
C GLU A 68 -1.47 -7.12 -9.08
N VAL A 69 -2.47 -7.44 -8.28
CA VAL A 69 -2.32 -8.32 -7.11
C VAL A 69 -3.11 -9.58 -7.36
N LEU A 70 -2.49 -10.73 -7.18
CA LEU A 70 -3.13 -12.04 -7.30
C LEU A 70 -3.13 -12.72 -5.92
N ASP A 71 -4.22 -13.41 -5.59
CA ASP A 71 -4.25 -14.32 -4.44
C ASP A 71 -3.28 -15.48 -4.70
N ARG A 72 -2.43 -15.82 -3.72
CA ARG A 72 -1.39 -16.84 -3.90
C ARG A 72 -1.97 -18.25 -4.07
N ILE A 73 -3.12 -18.54 -3.44
CA ILE A 73 -3.74 -19.86 -3.43
C ILE A 73 -4.57 -20.05 -4.70
N THR A 74 -5.43 -19.09 -5.04
CA THR A 74 -6.34 -19.22 -6.19
C THR A 74 -5.74 -18.71 -7.50
N GLY A 75 -4.74 -17.82 -7.43
CA GLY A 75 -4.18 -17.14 -8.60
C GLY A 75 -5.12 -16.07 -9.18
N GLU A 76 -6.27 -15.82 -8.55
CA GLU A 76 -7.25 -14.85 -9.02
C GLU A 76 -6.86 -13.41 -8.66
N PRO A 77 -7.22 -12.42 -9.50
CA PRO A 77 -6.92 -11.02 -9.22
C PRO A 77 -7.71 -10.50 -8.02
N VAL A 78 -6.98 -9.88 -7.10
CA VAL A 78 -7.56 -9.20 -5.94
C VAL A 78 -8.17 -7.88 -6.41
N PRO A 79 -9.42 -7.56 -6.02
CA PRO A 79 -10.07 -6.33 -6.44
C PRO A 79 -9.36 -5.11 -5.88
N GLU A 80 -9.15 -4.12 -6.75
CA GLU A 80 -8.63 -2.82 -6.37
C GLU A 80 -9.72 -1.99 -5.68
N LEU A 81 -9.36 -1.34 -4.58
CA LEU A 81 -10.25 -0.45 -3.85
C LEU A 81 -10.35 0.91 -4.56
N PRO A 82 -11.51 1.61 -4.46
CA PRO A 82 -11.63 2.97 -4.95
C PRO A 82 -10.52 3.88 -4.40
N GLY A 83 -9.83 4.59 -5.29
CA GLY A 83 -8.69 5.45 -4.92
C GLY A 83 -7.38 4.71 -4.61
N GLY A 84 -7.31 3.39 -4.86
CA GLY A 84 -6.13 2.57 -4.61
C GLY A 84 -4.87 3.04 -5.36
N GLU A 85 -5.00 3.43 -6.63
CA GLU A 85 -3.89 4.01 -7.40
C GLU A 85 -3.33 5.30 -6.79
N GLN A 86 -4.19 6.18 -6.27
CA GLN A 86 -3.78 7.44 -5.65
C GLN A 86 -3.00 7.19 -4.35
N GLN A 87 -3.43 6.21 -3.56
CA GLN A 87 -2.70 5.80 -2.36
C GLN A 87 -1.32 5.22 -2.69
N ARG A 88 -1.15 4.66 -3.89
CA ARG A 88 0.11 4.14 -4.44
C ARG A 88 0.88 5.17 -5.26
N ALA A 89 0.49 6.44 -5.24
CA ALA A 89 1.21 7.48 -5.98
C ALA A 89 2.68 7.57 -5.52
N PHE A 90 3.57 7.85 -6.47
CA PHE A 90 4.98 8.03 -6.20
C PHE A 90 5.22 9.30 -5.38
N THR A 91 5.93 9.17 -4.26
CA THR A 91 6.26 10.28 -3.36
C THR A 91 7.73 10.28 -2.96
N ARG A 92 8.28 11.46 -2.67
CA ARG A 92 9.60 11.64 -2.04
C ARG A 92 9.53 11.70 -0.52
N GLU A 93 8.34 11.61 0.06
CA GLU A 93 8.10 11.65 1.50
C GLU A 93 7.44 10.34 1.97
N PRO A 94 8.07 9.18 1.72
CA PRO A 94 7.46 7.88 2.02
C PRO A 94 7.20 7.69 3.53
N GLY A 95 7.99 8.33 4.41
CA GLY A 95 7.78 8.22 5.85
C GLY A 95 6.50 8.90 6.32
N VAL A 96 6.09 10.01 5.68
CA VAL A 96 4.80 10.66 5.95
C VAL A 96 3.64 9.72 5.61
N VAL A 97 3.70 9.09 4.44
CA VAL A 97 2.67 8.13 3.99
C VAL A 97 2.60 6.91 4.89
N VAL A 98 3.75 6.38 5.32
CA VAL A 98 3.81 5.27 6.27
C VAL A 98 3.22 5.64 7.62
N ALA A 99 3.54 6.84 8.15
CA ALA A 99 3.01 7.31 9.43
C ALA A 99 1.48 7.47 9.38
N GLN A 100 0.96 8.14 8.34
CA GLN A 100 -0.48 8.31 8.14
C GLN A 100 -1.21 6.98 8.05
N ARG A 101 -0.67 6.02 7.27
CA ARG A 101 -1.31 4.71 7.13
C ARG A 101 -1.28 3.92 8.43
N LYS A 102 -0.17 3.97 9.18
CA LYS A 102 -0.08 3.30 10.48
C LYS A 102 -1.08 3.87 11.49
N ALA A 103 -1.27 5.19 11.52
CA ALA A 103 -2.26 5.82 12.39
C ALA A 103 -3.68 5.31 12.06
N LEU A 104 -4.04 5.30 10.78
CA LEU A 104 -5.35 4.80 10.33
C LEU A 104 -5.55 3.31 10.67
N VAL A 105 -4.53 2.47 10.49
CA VAL A 105 -4.59 1.05 10.88
C VAL A 105 -4.75 0.89 12.39
N ALA A 106 -4.04 1.69 13.20
CA ALA A 106 -4.16 1.66 14.65
C ALA A 106 -5.58 2.05 15.12
N GLU A 107 -6.18 3.09 14.52
CA GLU A 107 -7.56 3.48 14.81
C GLU A 107 -8.56 2.37 14.45
N GLN A 108 -8.38 1.71 13.31
CA GLN A 108 -9.24 0.58 12.91
C GLN A 108 -9.09 -0.61 13.86
N GLN A 109 -7.87 -0.91 14.32
CA GLN A 109 -7.62 -1.96 15.29
C GLN A 109 -8.26 -1.62 16.64
N LEU A 110 -8.14 -0.37 17.10
CA LEU A 110 -8.78 0.09 18.32
C LEU A 110 -10.30 -0.02 18.25
N ALA A 111 -10.90 0.44 17.16
CA ALA A 111 -12.35 0.34 16.95
C ALA A 111 -12.83 -1.11 16.93
N ARG A 112 -12.08 -2.02 16.30
CA ARG A 112 -12.38 -3.46 16.31
C ARG A 112 -12.26 -4.06 17.71
N ALA A 113 -11.22 -3.69 18.46
CA ALA A 113 -11.03 -4.16 19.82
C ALA A 113 -12.18 -3.70 20.73
N GLN A 114 -12.59 -2.43 20.62
CA GLN A 114 -13.74 -1.89 21.36
C GLN A 114 -15.05 -2.60 21.00
N ALA A 115 -15.30 -2.86 19.71
CA ALA A 115 -16.49 -3.56 19.24
C ALA A 115 -16.52 -5.04 19.67
N ALA A 116 -15.38 -5.64 19.97
CA ALA A 116 -15.28 -7.02 20.46
C ALA A 116 -15.52 -7.15 21.98
N ILE A 117 -15.57 -6.04 22.73
CA ILE A 117 -15.87 -6.06 24.16
C ILE A 117 -17.37 -6.38 24.32
N PRO A 118 -17.74 -7.48 24.99
CA PRO A 118 -19.15 -7.80 25.22
C PRO A 118 -19.78 -6.79 26.19
N ALA A 119 -21.06 -6.47 26.00
CA ALA A 119 -21.76 -5.51 26.84
C ALA A 119 -21.82 -5.95 28.33
N SER A 120 -21.81 -7.27 28.58
CA SER A 120 -21.79 -7.85 29.94
C SER A 120 -20.44 -7.70 30.64
N TRP A 121 -19.37 -7.30 29.94
CA TRP A 121 -18.01 -7.28 30.49
C TRP A 121 -17.91 -6.49 31.79
N LEU A 122 -18.62 -5.36 31.87
CA LEU A 122 -18.61 -4.52 33.07
C LEU A 122 -19.30 -5.22 34.27
N GLU A 123 -20.40 -5.93 34.01
CA GLU A 123 -21.16 -6.68 35.02
C GLU A 123 -20.35 -7.87 35.54
N ASP A 124 -19.67 -8.57 34.64
CA ASP A 124 -18.82 -9.72 34.96
C ASP A 124 -17.63 -9.33 35.86
N VAL A 125 -16.98 -8.18 35.58
CA VAL A 125 -15.86 -7.68 36.39
C VAL A 125 -16.31 -7.28 37.80
N LEU A 126 -17.44 -6.58 37.91
CA LEU A 126 -17.95 -6.13 39.21
C LEU A 126 -18.34 -7.32 40.11
N THR A 127 -18.91 -8.37 39.52
CA THR A 127 -19.33 -9.58 40.25
C THR A 127 -18.15 -10.44 40.68
N ALA A 128 -17.04 -10.45 39.91
CA ALA A 128 -15.83 -11.21 40.25
C ALA A 128 -14.98 -10.59 41.37
N THR A 129 -15.18 -9.31 41.68
CA THR A 129 -14.44 -8.58 42.73
C THR A 129 -15.19 -8.46 44.07
N ALA A 130 -16.43 -8.96 44.13
CA ALA A 130 -17.27 -9.02 45.34
C ALA A 130 -17.09 -10.35 46.08
#